data_AF-A0A3M1IB15-F1
#
_entry.id   AF-A0A3M1IB15-F1
#
_cell.length_a   1.000
_cell.length_b   1.000
_cell.length_c   1.000
_cell.angle_alpha   90.00
_cell.angle_beta   90.00
_cell.angle_gamma   90.00
#
_symmetry.space_group_name_H-M   'P 1'
#
loop_
_entity.id
_entity.type
_entity.pdbx_description
1 polymer ?
#
loop_
_entity_poly.entity_id
_entity_poly.type
_entity_poly.pdbx_seq_one_letter_code
_entity_poly.pdbx_strand_id
1 'polypeptide(L)'
;MVTVIIDRVGNTNVFNLVAGNRVENPAVPTGESLQSITDEDLIAEFQEELNRIASISRSLSSLPEKDSERQAILFQHLNLNTQLQQIGEAFFRQFFPETLQKFFIENSSLWLHFHVTPSLASIPFEILHDGKSFLWEKYYLGKSVKGGHATPDFVEPKEHLNMLIVVDPTEDLEWARKEGEMIFEHLSSQFPDKSLHIELLGGKSLNKLNLLNALQGKDIIHYSGHLHYTGSPDENGWKLYGGKILHAREIKKSGADPMLILSNSCISGRSAEADLAEEGTWYTKFAGSFIKSSKTAYIGTNWHVPDNEPTILFTIKLYEYILQGKTLGEALYYARKYARENFALNDLTWASYMLMGNPNARLFEKDTKVPDIYRDILSDEAIEKYFPFPIAEVFSKLRQLERSKADPEDILRVLFQVFDELVFFIGALVRSNAIYLKIDKKFHFPYPDTKKILREIYQILSMFSLLKTRPVIPNLIEVLYRQKDNFEKIENWKLKSRKQKSEI
;
A
#
# COMPACT_ATOMS: atom_id res chain seq x y z
N MET A 1 -6.62 -10.68 0.58
CA MET A 1 -5.76 -10.25 1.71
C MET A 1 -5.52 -11.44 2.60
N VAL A 2 -4.27 -11.64 3.01
CA VAL A 2 -3.88 -12.63 4.01
C VAL A 2 -3.57 -11.89 5.31
N THR A 3 -4.14 -12.34 6.41
CA THR A 3 -3.82 -11.84 7.75
C THR A 3 -3.03 -12.90 8.52
N VAL A 4 -1.86 -12.52 9.02
CA VAL A 4 -1.00 -13.35 9.87
C VAL A 4 -1.17 -12.87 11.31
N ILE A 5 -1.85 -13.66 12.13
CA ILE A 5 -2.04 -13.40 13.55
C ILE A 5 -0.89 -14.05 14.31
N ILE A 6 -0.17 -13.28 15.13
CA ILE A 6 1.00 -13.72 15.91
C ILE A 6 0.75 -13.47 17.39
N ASP A 7 0.48 -14.54 18.11
CA ASP A 7 0.31 -14.55 19.55
C ASP A 7 1.59 -15.00 20.23
N ARG A 8 2.17 -14.14 21.08
CA ARG A 8 3.39 -14.42 21.81
C ARG A 8 3.11 -14.71 23.27
N VAL A 9 3.64 -15.83 23.78
CA VAL A 9 3.59 -16.23 25.19
C VAL A 9 5.00 -16.63 25.63
N GLY A 10 5.62 -15.82 26.51
CA GLY A 10 7.04 -15.94 26.80
C GLY A 10 7.88 -15.72 25.53
N ASN A 11 8.75 -16.67 25.21
CA ASN A 11 9.55 -16.68 23.97
C ASN A 11 8.89 -17.43 22.80
N THR A 12 7.72 -18.02 23.01
CA THR A 12 7.02 -18.79 21.97
C THR A 12 6.06 -17.90 21.19
N ASN A 13 6.18 -17.91 19.87
CA ASN A 13 5.25 -17.26 18.94
C ASN A 13 4.33 -18.32 18.33
N VAL A 14 3.02 -18.09 18.35
CA VAL A 14 1.98 -18.92 17.75
C VAL A 14 1.37 -18.16 16.59
N PHE A 15 1.35 -18.78 15.41
CA PHE A 15 0.91 -18.16 14.17
C PHE A 15 -0.43 -18.75 13.70
N ASN A 16 -1.34 -17.89 13.28
CA ASN A 16 -2.58 -18.27 12.59
C ASN A 16 -2.71 -17.46 11.30
N LEU A 17 -3.04 -18.15 10.20
CA LEU A 17 -3.32 -17.51 8.91
C LEU A 17 -4.83 -17.39 8.70
N VAL A 18 -5.27 -16.23 8.23
CA VAL A 18 -6.66 -15.97 7.82
C VAL A 18 -6.65 -15.45 6.40
N ALA A 19 -7.39 -16.10 5.50
CA ALA A 19 -7.54 -15.69 4.11
C ALA A 19 -9.03 -15.61 3.74
N GLY A 20 -9.55 -14.39 3.54
CA GLY A 20 -10.98 -14.17 3.33
C GLY A 20 -11.82 -14.54 4.56
N ASN A 21 -12.99 -15.16 4.36
CA ASN A 21 -13.90 -15.58 5.44
C ASN A 21 -13.57 -16.97 6.03
N ARG A 22 -12.41 -17.54 5.69
CA ARG A 22 -12.00 -18.85 6.19
C ARG A 22 -10.70 -18.73 6.98
N VAL A 23 -10.71 -19.25 8.20
CA VAL A 23 -9.48 -19.65 8.90
C VAL A 23 -9.04 -20.96 8.27
N GLU A 24 -8.50 -20.87 7.07
CA GLU A 24 -7.83 -21.99 6.42
C GLU A 24 -6.32 -21.72 6.51
N ASN A 25 -5.58 -22.75 6.92
CA ASN A 25 -4.13 -22.76 6.91
C ASN A 25 -3.73 -23.54 5.63
N PRO A 26 -3.75 -22.93 4.43
CA PRO A 26 -3.66 -23.66 3.16
C PRO A 26 -2.35 -24.43 2.97
N ALA A 27 -1.37 -24.22 3.85
CA ALA A 27 -0.06 -24.86 3.84
C ALA A 27 0.14 -25.93 4.94
N VAL A 28 -0.88 -26.22 5.77
CA VAL A 28 -0.70 -27.05 6.97
C VAL A 28 -1.80 -28.13 7.05
N PRO A 29 -1.45 -29.42 7.28
CA PRO A 29 -2.43 -30.44 7.61
C PRO A 29 -3.26 -30.00 8.83
N THR A 30 -4.56 -30.27 8.83
CA THR A 30 -5.45 -30.03 9.97
C THR A 30 -4.84 -30.60 11.26
N GLY A 31 -4.51 -29.73 12.23
CA GLY A 31 -4.07 -30.12 13.57
C GLY A 31 -2.65 -29.71 13.99
N GLU A 32 -1.82 -29.17 13.10
CA GLU A 32 -0.50 -28.63 13.50
C GLU A 32 -0.58 -27.16 13.89
N SER A 33 -0.02 -26.82 15.06
CA SER A 33 0.18 -25.43 15.47
C SER A 33 1.44 -24.88 14.82
N LEU A 34 1.32 -23.82 14.03
CA LEU A 34 2.47 -23.07 13.55
C LEU A 34 3.07 -22.30 14.73
N GLN A 35 4.26 -22.70 15.17
CA GLN A 35 4.94 -22.06 16.28
C GLN A 35 6.43 -21.85 15.96
N SER A 36 7.02 -20.84 16.59
CA SER A 36 8.47 -20.65 16.66
C SER A 36 8.86 -20.25 18.08
N ILE A 37 10.12 -20.50 18.43
CA ILE A 37 10.72 -19.98 19.66
C ILE A 37 11.70 -18.89 19.23
N THR A 38 11.53 -17.69 19.76
CA THR A 38 12.41 -16.56 19.50
C THR A 38 12.61 -15.85 20.82
N ASP A 39 13.84 -15.82 21.32
CA ASP A 39 14.17 -15.17 22.58
C ASP A 39 14.12 -13.63 22.44
N GLU A 40 13.95 -12.92 23.56
CA GLU A 40 13.81 -11.46 23.55
C GLU A 40 15.12 -10.75 23.19
N ASP A 41 16.26 -11.34 23.56
CA ASP A 41 17.59 -10.84 23.19
C ASP A 41 17.81 -10.83 21.68
N LEU A 42 17.39 -11.88 20.96
CA LEU A 42 17.47 -11.92 19.50
C LEU A 42 16.62 -10.82 18.83
N ILE A 43 15.45 -10.50 19.40
CA ILE A 43 14.59 -9.40 18.92
C ILE A 43 15.29 -8.05 19.18
N ALA A 44 15.88 -7.88 20.36
CA ALA A 44 16.62 -6.67 20.72
C ALA A 44 17.85 -6.47 19.83
N GLU A 45 18.70 -7.49 19.66
CA GLU A 45 19.87 -7.46 18.80
C GLU A 45 19.51 -7.13 17.35
N PHE A 46 18.41 -7.70 16.84
CA PHE A 46 17.90 -7.34 15.51
C PHE A 46 17.57 -5.85 15.41
N GLN A 47 16.90 -5.29 16.42
CA GLN A 47 16.51 -3.86 16.43
C GLN A 47 17.71 -2.93 16.59
N GLU A 48 18.65 -3.26 17.48
CA GLU A 48 19.90 -2.54 17.66
C GLU A 48 20.68 -2.46 16.35
N GLU A 49 20.76 -3.58 15.63
CA GLU A 49 21.51 -3.66 14.38
C GLU A 49 20.83 -2.85 13.24
N LEU A 50 19.50 -2.85 13.18
CA LEU A 50 18.75 -1.97 12.27
C LEU A 50 19.00 -0.50 12.57
N ASN A 51 18.97 -0.12 13.86
CA ASN A 51 19.26 1.23 14.31
C ASN A 51 20.70 1.63 13.97
N ARG A 52 21.67 0.71 14.11
CA ARG A 52 23.06 0.91 13.71
C ARG A 52 23.15 1.23 12.22
N ILE A 53 22.55 0.40 11.37
CA ILE A 53 22.56 0.59 9.91
C ILE A 53 21.88 1.90 9.50
N ALA A 54 20.71 2.20 10.07
CA ALA A 54 20.00 3.44 9.83
C ALA A 54 20.80 4.67 10.28
N SER A 55 21.50 4.59 11.42
CA SER A 55 22.35 5.68 11.92
C SER A 55 23.50 5.97 10.95
N ILE A 56 24.12 4.93 10.37
CA ILE A 56 25.19 5.08 9.37
C ILE A 56 24.63 5.76 8.12
N SER A 57 23.49 5.28 7.59
CA SER A 57 22.81 5.91 6.44
C SER A 57 22.55 7.40 6.69
N ARG A 58 22.01 7.75 7.86
CA ARG A 58 21.75 9.14 8.24
C ARG A 58 23.01 9.98 8.34
N SER A 59 24.06 9.46 9.01
CA SER A 59 25.33 10.17 9.13
C SER A 59 25.94 10.44 7.75
N LEU A 60 25.85 9.49 6.82
CA LEU A 60 26.27 9.68 5.44
C LEU A 60 25.48 10.77 4.72
N SER A 61 24.16 10.78 4.86
CA SER A 61 23.29 11.80 4.24
C SER A 61 23.49 13.22 4.80
N SER A 62 24.11 13.34 5.98
CA SER A 62 24.41 14.64 6.60
C SER A 62 25.77 15.24 6.20
N LEU A 63 26.59 14.51 5.43
CA LEU A 63 27.92 14.99 5.03
C LEU A 63 27.81 16.09 3.96
N PRO A 64 28.63 17.16 4.02
CA PRO A 64 28.60 18.25 3.05
C PRO A 64 28.91 17.78 1.62
N GLU A 65 28.20 18.30 0.61
CA GLU A 65 28.39 17.96 -0.82
C GLU A 65 29.83 18.15 -1.35
N LYS A 66 30.66 18.95 -0.66
CA LYS A 66 32.07 19.17 -1.01
C LYS A 66 32.94 17.91 -0.93
N ASP A 67 32.46 16.84 -0.29
CA ASP A 67 33.12 15.55 -0.17
C ASP A 67 32.59 14.51 -1.17
N SER A 68 31.96 14.91 -2.27
CA SER A 68 31.26 14.00 -3.21
C SER A 68 32.09 12.79 -3.71
N GLU A 69 33.39 12.95 -3.98
CA GLU A 69 34.27 11.82 -4.36
C GLU A 69 34.54 10.87 -3.18
N ARG A 70 34.80 11.41 -1.98
CA ARG A 70 34.99 10.61 -0.76
C ARG A 70 33.71 9.91 -0.34
N GLN A 71 32.57 10.58 -0.48
CA GLN A 71 31.24 10.02 -0.28
C GLN A 71 31.01 8.89 -1.28
N ALA A 72 31.22 9.09 -2.58
CA ALA A 72 31.03 8.03 -3.57
C ALA A 72 31.85 6.76 -3.24
N ILE A 73 33.11 6.91 -2.83
CA ILE A 73 33.98 5.78 -2.42
C ILE A 73 33.45 5.12 -1.13
N LEU A 74 33.15 5.90 -0.10
CA LEU A 74 32.62 5.37 1.18
C LEU A 74 31.28 4.66 0.97
N PHE A 75 30.41 5.21 0.12
CA PHE A 75 29.12 4.66 -0.23
C PHE A 75 29.25 3.35 -1.04
N GLN A 76 30.25 3.24 -1.92
CA GLN A 76 30.50 2.01 -2.68
C GLN A 76 30.90 0.84 -1.78
N HIS A 77 31.56 1.11 -0.64
CA HIS A 77 32.09 0.07 0.24
C HIS A 77 31.19 -0.31 1.41
N LEU A 78 30.29 0.56 1.89
CA LEU A 78 29.45 0.26 3.05
C LEU A 78 28.31 -0.73 2.76
N ASN A 79 27.82 -0.76 1.50
CA ASN A 79 26.76 -1.65 1.01
C ASN A 79 25.64 -1.92 2.03
N LEU A 80 25.02 -0.84 2.55
CA LEU A 80 24.05 -0.92 3.66
C LEU A 80 22.82 -1.74 3.29
N ASN A 81 22.43 -1.75 2.02
CA ASN A 81 21.34 -2.58 1.51
C ASN A 81 21.64 -4.07 1.70
N THR A 82 22.86 -4.52 1.41
CA THR A 82 23.26 -5.91 1.65
C THR A 82 23.30 -6.24 3.14
N GLN A 83 23.71 -5.31 4.00
CA GLN A 83 23.64 -5.52 5.46
C GLN A 83 22.18 -5.70 5.91
N LEU A 84 21.26 -4.82 5.48
CA LEU A 84 19.82 -4.97 5.76
C LEU A 84 19.27 -6.31 5.26
N GLN A 85 19.66 -6.72 4.05
CA GLN A 85 19.25 -8.00 3.49
C GLN A 85 19.71 -9.17 4.37
N GLN A 86 20.99 -9.20 4.75
CA GLN A 86 21.58 -10.29 5.53
C GLN A 86 20.90 -10.43 6.91
N ILE A 87 20.71 -9.31 7.61
CA ILE A 87 20.12 -9.30 8.94
C ILE A 87 18.62 -9.56 8.87
N GLY A 88 17.92 -8.97 7.89
CA GLY A 88 16.50 -9.24 7.63
C GLY A 88 16.23 -10.70 7.28
N GLU A 89 17.13 -11.35 6.55
CA GLU A 89 17.04 -12.77 6.20
C GLU A 89 17.35 -13.68 7.38
N ALA A 90 18.40 -13.37 8.15
CA ALA A 90 18.76 -14.10 9.35
C ALA A 90 17.59 -14.10 10.35
N PHE A 91 17.02 -12.93 10.63
CA PHE A 91 15.89 -12.81 11.55
C PHE A 91 14.62 -13.48 10.99
N PHE A 92 14.33 -13.34 9.69
CA PHE A 92 13.19 -14.01 9.05
C PHE A 92 13.22 -15.53 9.25
N ARG A 93 14.39 -16.15 9.07
CA ARG A 93 14.58 -17.61 9.23
C ARG A 93 14.43 -18.08 10.68
N GLN A 94 14.83 -17.26 11.66
CA GLN A 94 14.69 -17.59 13.08
C GLN A 94 13.27 -17.31 13.60
N PHE A 95 12.63 -16.27 13.09
CA PHE A 95 11.34 -15.81 13.58
C PHE A 95 10.18 -16.65 13.06
N PHE A 96 10.18 -17.02 11.77
CA PHE A 96 9.10 -17.79 11.16
C PHE A 96 9.45 -19.28 11.02
N PRO A 97 8.52 -20.21 11.32
CA PRO A 97 8.72 -21.63 11.01
C PRO A 97 8.84 -21.86 9.50
N GLU A 98 9.56 -22.92 9.07
CA GLU A 98 9.82 -23.21 7.65
C GLU A 98 8.56 -23.21 6.78
N THR A 99 7.43 -23.68 7.31
CA THR A 99 6.15 -23.70 6.61
C THR A 99 5.68 -22.28 6.27
N LEU A 100 5.83 -21.32 7.18
CA LEU A 100 5.50 -19.92 6.91
C LEU A 100 6.52 -19.26 5.98
N GLN A 101 7.80 -19.63 6.08
CA GLN A 101 8.82 -19.15 5.15
C GLN A 101 8.46 -19.55 3.70
N LYS A 102 8.12 -20.82 3.47
CA LYS A 102 7.64 -21.31 2.16
C LYS A 102 6.36 -20.61 1.72
N PHE A 103 5.41 -20.43 2.64
CA PHE A 103 4.18 -19.69 2.36
C PHE A 103 4.47 -18.27 1.86
N PHE A 104 5.34 -17.51 2.52
CA PHE A 104 5.67 -16.16 2.06
C PHE A 104 6.34 -16.14 0.69
N ILE A 105 7.09 -17.19 0.32
CA ILE A 105 7.72 -17.30 -1.00
C ILE A 105 6.70 -17.66 -2.09
N GLU A 106 5.77 -18.58 -1.81
CA GLU A 106 4.85 -19.16 -2.80
C GLU A 106 3.52 -18.40 -2.93
N ASN A 107 3.09 -17.69 -1.88
CA ASN A 107 1.80 -16.99 -1.86
C ASN A 107 1.68 -15.95 -2.98
N SER A 108 0.51 -15.90 -3.62
CA SER A 108 0.19 -15.00 -4.73
C SER A 108 -0.62 -13.77 -4.31
N SER A 109 -1.17 -13.71 -3.08
CA SER A 109 -1.91 -12.54 -2.59
C SER A 109 -0.97 -11.35 -2.42
N LEU A 110 -1.31 -10.20 -3.02
CA LEU A 110 -0.52 -8.98 -2.88
C LEU A 110 -0.69 -8.29 -1.52
N TRP A 111 -1.79 -8.52 -0.80
CA TRP A 111 -2.05 -7.86 0.49
C TRP A 111 -1.72 -8.79 1.65
N LEU A 112 -0.89 -8.29 2.57
CA LEU A 112 -0.44 -8.97 3.76
C LEU A 112 -0.60 -8.08 4.98
N HIS A 113 -1.31 -8.56 5.99
CA HIS A 113 -1.61 -7.83 7.21
C HIS A 113 -1.12 -8.61 8.42
N PHE A 114 -0.33 -7.98 9.29
CA PHE A 114 0.14 -8.61 10.53
C PHE A 114 -0.73 -8.17 11.72
N HIS A 115 -1.27 -9.13 12.46
CA HIS A 115 -1.96 -8.90 13.74
C HIS A 115 -1.09 -9.42 14.86
N VAL A 116 -0.43 -8.55 15.61
CA VAL A 116 0.64 -8.95 16.53
C VAL A 116 0.35 -8.57 17.97
N THR A 117 0.96 -9.27 18.91
CA THR A 117 1.00 -8.84 20.31
C THR A 117 1.84 -7.56 20.49
N PRO A 118 1.60 -6.75 21.55
CA PRO A 118 2.32 -5.50 21.77
C PRO A 118 3.85 -5.62 21.79
N SER A 119 4.41 -6.73 22.28
CA SER A 119 5.86 -6.98 22.33
C SER A 119 6.50 -7.16 20.95
N LEU A 120 5.73 -7.60 19.95
CA LEU A 120 6.21 -7.80 18.58
C LEU A 120 5.95 -6.58 17.68
N ALA A 121 5.29 -5.55 18.20
CA ALA A 121 4.75 -4.49 17.38
C ALA A 121 5.79 -3.45 16.91
N SER A 122 6.99 -3.45 17.47
CA SER A 122 8.15 -2.73 16.96
C SER A 122 8.86 -3.41 15.80
N ILE A 123 8.63 -4.71 15.58
CA ILE A 123 9.34 -5.45 14.52
C ILE A 123 8.91 -4.90 13.16
N PRO A 124 9.86 -4.39 12.34
CA PRO A 124 9.58 -3.92 10.99
C PRO A 124 9.49 -5.10 10.03
N PHE A 125 8.32 -5.76 9.99
CA PHE A 125 8.09 -6.90 9.11
C PHE A 125 8.35 -6.58 7.64
N GLU A 126 8.17 -5.33 7.22
CA GLU A 126 8.45 -4.86 5.86
C GLU A 126 9.88 -5.07 5.38
N ILE A 127 10.88 -5.05 6.27
CA ILE A 127 12.30 -5.23 5.91
C ILE A 127 12.81 -6.65 6.12
N LEU A 128 11.95 -7.59 6.49
CA LEU A 128 12.34 -8.99 6.53
C LEU A 128 12.56 -9.49 5.11
N HIS A 129 13.56 -10.36 4.93
CA HIS A 129 13.98 -10.84 3.62
C HIS A 129 13.76 -12.35 3.52
N ASP A 130 13.04 -12.81 2.50
CA ASP A 130 12.67 -14.23 2.35
C ASP A 130 13.76 -15.07 1.65
N GLY A 131 14.93 -14.48 1.41
CA GLY A 131 16.03 -15.05 0.63
C GLY A 131 15.99 -14.66 -0.85
N LYS A 132 14.89 -14.07 -1.34
CA LYS A 132 14.76 -13.54 -2.71
C LYS A 132 14.51 -12.04 -2.75
N SER A 133 13.66 -11.55 -1.85
CA SER A 133 13.23 -10.16 -1.80
C SER A 133 12.81 -9.78 -0.38
N PHE A 134 12.82 -8.47 -0.10
CA PHE A 134 12.17 -7.96 1.10
C PHE A 134 10.65 -8.15 1.03
N LEU A 135 9.99 -8.35 2.17
CA LEU A 135 8.53 -8.54 2.18
C LEU A 135 7.78 -7.36 1.55
N TRP A 136 8.26 -6.13 1.70
CA TRP A 136 7.64 -4.95 1.07
C TRP A 136 7.70 -4.98 -0.46
N GLU A 137 8.67 -5.68 -1.07
CA GLU A 137 8.80 -5.76 -2.53
C GLU A 137 7.72 -6.65 -3.16
N LYS A 138 7.17 -7.57 -2.37
CA LYS A 138 6.12 -8.50 -2.77
C LYS A 138 4.73 -8.10 -2.29
N TYR A 139 4.64 -7.46 -1.12
CA TYR A 139 3.36 -7.25 -0.43
C TYR A 139 3.03 -5.79 -0.14
N TYR A 140 1.74 -5.46 -0.27
CA TYR A 140 1.10 -4.31 0.35
C TYR A 140 0.87 -4.61 1.83
N LEU A 141 1.73 -4.05 2.68
CA LEU A 141 1.85 -4.39 4.09
C LEU A 141 1.09 -3.42 5.00
N GLY A 142 0.48 -3.96 6.04
CA GLY A 142 0.00 -3.21 7.21
C GLY A 142 0.14 -4.06 8.46
N LYS A 143 0.02 -3.43 9.63
CA LYS A 143 0.11 -4.12 10.93
C LYS A 143 -0.86 -3.54 11.94
N SER A 144 -1.39 -4.39 12.81
CA SER A 144 -2.29 -4.02 13.90
C SER A 144 -1.89 -4.77 15.17
N VAL A 145 -2.22 -4.19 16.32
CA VAL A 145 -1.78 -4.71 17.62
C VAL A 145 -2.97 -5.24 18.41
N LYS A 146 -2.86 -6.46 18.92
CA LYS A 146 -3.90 -7.15 19.70
C LYS A 146 -4.24 -6.34 20.95
N GLY A 147 -5.54 -6.17 21.21
CA GLY A 147 -6.04 -5.29 22.28
C GLY A 147 -6.15 -3.81 21.88
N GLY A 148 -5.60 -3.41 20.71
CA GLY A 148 -5.99 -2.18 20.03
C GLY A 148 -7.38 -2.32 19.42
N HIS A 149 -8.04 -1.19 19.14
CA HIS A 149 -9.36 -1.20 18.49
C HIS A 149 -9.27 -1.99 17.18
N ALA A 150 -10.00 -3.12 17.08
CA ALA A 150 -10.02 -3.98 15.90
C ALA A 150 -10.45 -3.16 14.67
N THR A 151 -9.58 -3.10 13.65
CA THR A 151 -9.82 -2.38 12.38
C THR A 151 -11.12 -2.87 11.76
N PRO A 152 -12.12 -2.02 11.49
CA PRO A 152 -13.19 -2.36 10.58
C PRO A 152 -12.56 -2.59 9.21
N ASP A 153 -13.16 -3.48 8.44
CA ASP A 153 -12.73 -3.79 7.08
C ASP A 153 -12.85 -2.59 6.13
N PHE A 154 -13.56 -1.52 6.51
CA PHE A 154 -13.85 -0.39 5.65
C PHE A 154 -13.74 0.97 6.36
N VAL A 155 -12.78 1.76 5.89
CA VAL A 155 -12.84 3.23 5.94
C VAL A 155 -13.53 3.64 4.64
N GLU A 156 -14.68 4.29 4.72
CA GLU A 156 -15.33 4.84 3.53
C GLU A 156 -14.44 5.96 2.96
N PRO A 157 -13.96 5.82 1.71
CA PRO A 157 -13.15 6.85 1.11
C PRO A 157 -13.99 8.09 0.86
N LYS A 158 -13.34 9.27 0.89
CA LYS A 158 -13.98 10.56 0.66
C LYS A 158 -13.57 11.12 -0.69
N GLU A 159 -14.49 11.86 -1.31
CA GLU A 159 -14.21 12.67 -2.51
C GLU A 159 -13.49 13.98 -2.18
N HIS A 160 -13.59 14.41 -0.91
CA HIS A 160 -13.03 15.65 -0.41
C HIS A 160 -12.31 15.34 0.91
N LEU A 161 -11.03 15.71 1.01
CA LEU A 161 -10.22 15.49 2.21
C LEU A 161 -9.82 16.82 2.85
N ASN A 162 -9.89 16.87 4.17
CA ASN A 162 -9.36 17.95 4.99
C ASN A 162 -8.04 17.50 5.62
N MET A 163 -6.93 18.09 5.19
CA MET A 163 -5.60 17.79 5.69
C MET A 163 -5.13 18.91 6.62
N LEU A 164 -4.55 18.53 7.76
CA LEU A 164 -3.81 19.42 8.64
C LEU A 164 -2.34 19.03 8.61
N ILE A 165 -1.47 19.98 8.31
CA ILE A 165 -0.03 19.85 8.37
C ILE A 165 0.46 20.66 9.56
N VAL A 166 1.11 19.99 10.51
CA VAL A 166 1.71 20.59 11.70
C VAL A 166 3.22 20.40 11.62
N VAL A 167 3.97 21.48 11.44
CA VAL A 167 5.42 21.41 11.28
C VAL A 167 6.17 22.33 12.23
N ASP A 168 7.31 21.86 12.72
CA ASP A 168 8.25 22.64 13.55
C ASP A 168 7.56 23.51 14.62
N PRO A 169 6.71 22.93 15.49
CA PRO A 169 5.99 23.68 16.52
C PRO A 169 6.91 24.28 17.60
N THR A 170 8.20 23.94 17.58
CA THR A 170 9.24 24.36 18.51
C THR A 170 10.19 25.41 17.92
N GLU A 171 10.14 25.68 16.60
CA GLU A 171 11.04 26.58 15.85
C GLU A 171 12.52 26.18 15.90
N ASP A 172 12.83 24.90 16.02
CA ASP A 172 14.19 24.36 16.09
C ASP A 172 14.48 23.29 15.04
N LEU A 173 13.54 23.00 14.14
CA LEU A 173 13.66 22.00 13.08
C LEU A 173 13.42 22.61 11.69
N GLU A 174 14.46 23.21 11.09
CA GLU A 174 14.39 23.85 9.77
C GLU A 174 13.88 22.89 8.67
N TRP A 175 14.32 21.63 8.69
CA TRP A 175 13.90 20.64 7.71
C TRP A 175 12.44 20.21 7.86
N ALA A 176 11.92 20.13 9.08
CA ALA A 176 10.49 19.91 9.31
C ALA A 176 9.64 21.05 8.73
N ARG A 177 10.12 22.29 8.84
CA ARG A 177 9.47 23.44 8.20
C ARG A 177 9.48 23.33 6.68
N LYS A 178 10.65 23.05 6.08
CA LYS A 178 10.78 22.83 4.63
C LYS A 178 9.88 21.71 4.13
N GLU A 179 9.80 20.61 4.88
CA GLU A 179 8.90 19.50 4.58
C GLU A 179 7.45 19.96 4.48
N GLY A 180 6.95 20.67 5.49
CA GLY A 180 5.57 21.17 5.51
C GLY A 180 5.26 22.13 4.36
N GLU A 181 6.18 23.07 4.10
CA GLU A 181 6.08 24.04 3.00
C GLU A 181 6.04 23.33 1.64
N MET A 182 6.98 22.41 1.38
CA MET A 182 7.05 21.68 0.12
C MET A 182 5.86 20.75 -0.10
N ILE A 183 5.38 20.06 0.94
CA ILE A 183 4.15 19.24 0.85
C ILE A 183 2.95 20.13 0.54
N PHE A 184 2.81 21.25 1.25
CA PHE A 184 1.71 22.18 1.05
C PHE A 184 1.70 22.74 -0.38
N GLU A 185 2.83 23.27 -0.85
CA GLU A 185 2.97 23.84 -2.19
C GLU A 185 2.69 22.79 -3.27
N HIS A 186 3.30 21.61 -3.15
CA HIS A 186 3.17 20.55 -4.15
C HIS A 186 1.73 20.04 -4.23
N LEU A 187 1.12 19.68 -3.10
CA LEU A 187 -0.22 19.12 -3.09
C LEU A 187 -1.28 20.13 -3.49
N SER A 188 -1.16 21.39 -3.04
CA SER A 188 -2.09 22.47 -3.42
C SER A 188 -2.02 22.78 -4.92
N SER A 189 -0.84 22.63 -5.54
CA SER A 189 -0.69 22.83 -6.99
C SER A 189 -1.29 21.71 -7.84
N GLN A 190 -1.19 20.46 -7.37
CA GLN A 190 -1.61 19.27 -8.11
C GLN A 190 -3.09 18.92 -7.91
N PHE A 191 -3.65 19.26 -6.74
CA PHE A 191 -5.01 18.91 -6.34
C PHE A 191 -5.76 20.18 -5.91
N PRO A 192 -6.51 20.84 -6.82
CA PRO A 192 -7.23 22.08 -6.50
C PRO A 192 -8.24 21.90 -5.36
N ASP A 193 -8.60 23.00 -4.69
CA ASP A 193 -9.47 23.13 -3.49
C ASP A 193 -10.76 22.28 -3.45
N LYS A 194 -11.20 21.75 -4.59
CA LYS A 194 -12.37 20.87 -4.68
C LYS A 194 -12.13 19.45 -4.19
N SER A 195 -10.89 18.96 -4.07
CA SER A 195 -10.65 17.58 -3.61
C SER A 195 -9.83 17.49 -2.31
N LEU A 196 -9.03 18.52 -2.03
CA LEU A 196 -8.13 18.55 -0.88
C LEU A 196 -8.06 19.97 -0.32
N HIS A 197 -8.48 20.15 0.93
CA HIS A 197 -8.27 21.38 1.68
C HIS A 197 -7.13 21.19 2.66
N ILE A 198 -6.06 21.97 2.54
CA ILE A 198 -4.87 21.86 3.39
C ILE A 198 -4.76 23.07 4.31
N GLU A 199 -4.60 22.82 5.61
CA GLU A 199 -4.23 23.82 6.61
C GLU A 199 -2.81 23.55 7.08
N LEU A 200 -1.91 24.54 7.02
CA LEU A 200 -0.52 24.45 7.47
C LEU A 200 -0.34 25.29 8.74
N LEU A 201 0.07 24.65 9.84
CA LEU A 201 0.36 25.26 11.13
C LEU A 201 1.79 24.95 11.58
N GLY A 202 2.42 25.90 12.27
CA GLY A 202 3.76 25.71 12.81
C GLY A 202 4.23 26.89 13.63
N GLY A 203 5.46 26.78 14.15
CA GLY A 203 6.15 27.85 14.86
C GLY A 203 5.63 28.14 16.27
N LYS A 204 6.26 29.12 16.94
CA LYS A 204 6.07 29.39 18.38
C LYS A 204 4.72 29.98 18.74
N SER A 205 3.99 30.49 17.76
CA SER A 205 2.63 31.02 17.93
C SER A 205 1.59 29.90 18.10
N LEU A 206 1.92 28.66 17.70
CA LEU A 206 1.04 27.51 17.82
C LEU A 206 0.92 27.07 19.29
N ASN A 207 -0.24 27.34 19.89
CA ASN A 207 -0.56 26.90 21.25
C ASN A 207 -1.50 25.69 21.24
N LYS A 208 -1.64 25.04 22.41
CA LYS A 208 -2.47 23.84 22.58
C LYS A 208 -3.92 24.03 22.13
N LEU A 209 -4.58 25.13 22.51
CA LEU A 209 -6.00 25.33 22.22
C LEU A 209 -6.23 25.51 20.72
N ASN A 210 -5.38 26.30 20.06
CA ASN A 210 -5.43 26.48 18.61
C ASN A 210 -5.22 25.14 17.89
N LEU A 211 -4.23 24.35 18.32
CA LEU A 211 -3.97 23.05 17.72
C LEU A 211 -5.10 22.05 17.96
N LEU A 212 -5.66 21.99 19.18
CA LEU A 212 -6.82 21.14 19.49
C LEU A 212 -8.04 21.49 18.64
N ASN A 213 -8.26 22.77 18.38
CA ASN A 213 -9.34 23.23 17.49
C ASN A 213 -9.08 22.85 16.03
N ALA A 214 -7.85 23.08 15.54
CA ALA A 214 -7.46 22.75 14.18
C ALA A 214 -7.52 21.24 13.88
N LEU A 215 -7.33 20.38 14.88
CA LEU A 215 -7.43 18.93 14.74
C LEU A 215 -8.88 18.44 14.48
N GLN A 216 -9.90 19.25 14.77
CA GLN A 216 -11.29 18.84 14.57
C GLN A 216 -11.65 18.82 13.08
N GLY A 217 -12.39 17.78 12.67
CA GLY A 217 -12.87 17.63 11.29
C GLY A 217 -11.79 17.35 10.25
N LYS A 218 -10.55 17.05 10.66
CA LYS A 218 -9.46 16.69 9.75
C LYS A 218 -9.47 15.19 9.47
N ASP A 219 -9.31 14.86 8.19
CA ASP A 219 -9.24 13.49 7.68
C ASP A 219 -7.81 12.96 7.71
N ILE A 220 -6.85 13.84 7.44
CA ILE A 220 -5.41 13.55 7.46
C ILE A 220 -4.72 14.53 8.38
N ILE A 221 -3.87 14.02 9.27
CA ILE A 221 -2.93 14.83 10.03
C ILE A 221 -1.52 14.43 9.64
N HIS A 222 -0.75 15.40 9.16
CA HIS A 222 0.68 15.29 9.00
C HIS A 222 1.35 16.02 10.16
N TYR A 223 2.23 15.35 10.90
CA TYR A 223 2.97 15.94 12.00
C TYR A 223 4.48 15.75 11.78
N SER A 224 5.22 16.85 11.73
CA SER A 224 6.68 16.87 11.64
C SER A 224 7.26 17.70 12.79
N GLY A 225 7.94 17.04 13.73
CA GLY A 225 8.37 17.69 14.97
C GLY A 225 8.81 16.74 16.08
N HIS A 226 9.03 17.31 17.25
CA HIS A 226 9.52 16.60 18.44
C HIS A 226 8.43 15.85 19.20
N LEU A 227 8.68 14.59 19.53
CA LEU A 227 7.78 13.78 20.36
C LEU A 227 8.12 13.86 21.85
N HIS A 228 7.10 13.75 22.69
CA HIS A 228 7.22 13.48 24.11
C HIS A 228 6.73 12.06 24.40
N TYR A 229 7.63 11.21 24.89
CA TYR A 229 7.34 9.82 25.24
C TYR A 229 7.62 9.58 26.71
N THR A 230 6.68 8.94 27.41
CA THR A 230 6.77 8.64 28.84
C THR A 230 6.52 7.16 29.16
N GLY A 231 6.30 6.33 28.15
CA GLY A 231 5.85 4.94 28.33
C GLY A 231 4.36 4.79 28.60
N SER A 232 3.71 5.82 29.18
CA SER A 232 2.26 5.87 29.38
C SER A 232 1.56 6.42 28.13
N PRO A 233 0.66 5.65 27.48
CA PRO A 233 0.03 6.08 26.23
C PRO A 233 -0.67 7.45 26.32
N ASP A 234 -1.42 7.70 27.39
CA ASP A 234 -2.18 8.95 27.51
C ASP A 234 -1.32 10.19 27.83
N GLU A 235 -0.10 9.98 28.33
CA GLU A 235 0.87 11.04 28.63
C GLU A 235 1.88 11.26 27.50
N ASN A 236 1.93 10.38 26.51
CA ASN A 236 2.66 10.65 25.27
C ASN A 236 2.05 11.86 24.53
N GLY A 237 2.84 12.56 23.72
CA GLY A 237 2.37 13.79 23.08
C GLY A 237 3.32 14.42 22.09
N TRP A 238 2.91 15.57 21.55
CA TRP A 238 3.71 16.43 20.69
C TRP A 238 4.29 17.58 21.49
N LYS A 239 5.60 17.83 21.36
CA LYS A 239 6.22 19.00 22.00
C LYS A 239 5.88 20.25 21.21
N LEU A 240 5.60 21.32 21.93
CA LEU A 240 5.35 22.67 21.43
C LEU A 240 6.37 23.64 22.04
N TYR A 241 6.46 24.83 21.48
CA TYR A 241 7.32 25.89 22.00
C TYR A 241 7.16 26.14 23.51
N GLY A 242 8.29 26.43 24.16
CA GLY A 242 8.33 26.72 25.61
C GLY A 242 8.16 25.50 26.50
N GLY A 243 8.52 24.30 26.02
CA GLY A 243 8.47 23.06 26.80
C GLY A 243 7.06 22.51 27.04
N LYS A 244 6.04 23.04 26.36
CA LYS A 244 4.66 22.58 26.45
C LYS A 244 4.51 21.27 25.69
N ILE A 245 3.60 20.40 26.14
CA ILE A 245 3.33 19.11 25.50
C ILE A 245 1.83 18.99 25.22
N LEU A 246 1.41 18.83 23.97
CA LEU A 246 0.05 18.42 23.65
C LEU A 246 -0.08 16.91 23.82
N HIS A 247 -0.75 16.46 24.86
CA HIS A 247 -0.86 15.04 25.20
C HIS A 247 -1.94 14.33 24.38
N ALA A 248 -1.74 13.03 24.17
CA ALA A 248 -2.68 12.13 23.54
C ALA A 248 -4.07 12.17 24.20
N ARG A 249 -4.13 12.21 25.54
CA ARG A 249 -5.41 12.36 26.28
C ARG A 249 -6.18 13.64 25.93
N GLU A 250 -5.47 14.72 25.61
CA GLU A 250 -6.08 16.01 25.22
C GLU A 250 -6.64 15.90 23.79
N ILE A 251 -5.90 15.27 22.88
CA ILE A 251 -6.34 14.99 21.50
C ILE A 251 -7.55 14.06 21.48
N LYS A 252 -7.55 12.98 22.28
CA LYS A 252 -8.70 12.07 22.39
C LYS A 252 -9.98 12.81 22.80
N LYS A 253 -9.85 13.76 23.75
CA LYS A 253 -10.95 14.60 24.24
C LYS A 253 -11.37 15.72 23.29
N SER A 254 -10.55 16.06 22.28
CA SER A 254 -10.83 17.17 21.37
C SER A 254 -11.96 16.89 20.39
N GLY A 255 -12.34 15.62 20.20
CA GLY A 255 -13.28 15.21 19.16
C GLY A 255 -12.62 14.88 17.82
N ALA A 256 -11.31 15.06 17.67
CA ALA A 256 -10.57 14.63 16.49
C ALA A 256 -10.78 13.11 16.23
N ASP A 257 -10.97 12.75 14.96
CA ASP A 257 -11.13 11.37 14.46
C ASP A 257 -10.56 11.25 13.04
N PRO A 258 -9.24 11.43 12.87
CA PRO A 258 -8.59 11.37 11.56
C PRO A 258 -8.62 9.95 11.00
N MET A 259 -8.70 9.85 9.68
CA MET A 259 -8.55 8.57 8.96
C MET A 259 -7.07 8.17 8.88
N LEU A 260 -6.16 9.14 8.81
CA LEU A 260 -4.72 8.92 8.80
C LEU A 260 -3.97 9.95 9.63
N ILE A 261 -3.03 9.48 10.44
CA ILE A 261 -1.97 10.28 11.06
C ILE A 261 -0.64 9.85 10.45
N LEU A 262 0.07 10.75 9.80
CA LEU A 262 1.44 10.55 9.37
C LEU A 262 2.37 11.36 10.28
N SER A 263 3.33 10.70 10.93
CA SER A 263 4.25 11.33 11.87
C SER A 263 5.70 11.14 11.42
N ASN A 264 6.30 12.19 10.88
CA ASN A 264 7.73 12.27 10.60
C ASN A 264 8.42 12.94 11.78
N SER A 265 8.70 12.15 12.81
CA SER A 265 8.97 12.75 14.12
C SER A 265 10.08 12.05 14.86
N CYS A 266 10.92 12.87 15.49
CA CYS A 266 12.06 12.43 16.26
C CYS A 266 11.71 12.48 17.74
N ILE A 267 12.10 11.45 18.50
CA ILE A 267 12.06 11.51 19.95
C ILE A 267 13.22 12.41 20.39
N SER A 268 12.94 13.64 20.81
CA SER A 268 13.97 14.46 21.45
C SER A 268 14.13 14.07 22.92
N GLY A 269 15.34 13.64 23.29
CA GLY A 269 15.77 13.54 24.68
C GLY A 269 15.78 12.13 25.28
N ARG A 270 16.29 11.13 24.57
CA ARG A 270 16.72 9.88 25.23
C ARG A 270 18.22 9.94 25.55
N SER A 271 18.54 9.87 26.83
CA SER A 271 19.87 9.50 27.33
C SER A 271 20.07 8.01 27.13
N ALA A 272 21.19 7.62 26.49
CA ALA A 272 21.58 6.27 26.06
C ALA A 272 21.63 5.17 27.14
N GLU A 273 21.24 5.46 28.39
CA GLU A 273 21.45 4.61 29.57
C GLU A 273 20.14 3.99 30.11
N ALA A 274 18.97 4.40 29.60
CA ALA A 274 17.67 3.83 30.00
C ALA A 274 17.18 2.70 29.06
N ASP A 275 18.05 2.23 28.15
CA ASP A 275 17.72 1.84 26.78
C ASP A 275 17.80 0.32 26.45
N LEU A 276 17.51 -0.62 27.36
CA LEU A 276 17.56 -2.06 26.96
C LEU A 276 16.30 -2.91 27.26
N ALA A 277 15.34 -2.42 28.05
CA ALA A 277 14.20 -3.25 28.47
C ALA A 277 12.84 -2.90 27.81
N GLU A 278 12.70 -1.73 27.16
CA GLU A 278 11.41 -1.26 26.62
C GLU A 278 11.46 -0.71 25.18
N GLU A 279 12.57 -0.90 24.46
CA GLU A 279 12.75 -0.37 23.10
C GLU A 279 11.78 -0.98 22.07
N GLY A 280 11.42 -2.24 22.24
CA GLY A 280 10.49 -2.94 21.35
C GLY A 280 9.02 -2.49 21.44
N THR A 281 8.66 -1.48 22.23
CA THR A 281 7.24 -1.10 22.42
C THR A 281 6.94 0.37 22.20
N TRP A 282 7.95 1.24 22.06
CA TRP A 282 7.71 2.69 22.10
C TRP A 282 6.86 3.16 20.93
N TYR A 283 7.13 2.69 19.70
CA TYR A 283 6.42 3.12 18.50
C TYR A 283 4.95 2.70 18.57
N THR A 284 4.69 1.50 19.04
CA THR A 284 3.35 0.96 19.26
C THR A 284 2.59 1.70 20.35
N LYS A 285 3.25 1.91 21.50
CA LYS A 285 2.68 2.68 22.60
C LYS A 285 2.39 4.10 22.14
N PHE A 286 3.28 4.71 21.37
CA PHE A 286 3.12 6.05 20.81
C PHE A 286 2.00 6.09 19.76
N ALA A 287 2.05 5.30 18.68
CA ALA A 287 0.99 5.22 17.68
C ALA A 287 -0.38 4.89 18.29
N GLY A 288 -0.44 3.92 19.20
CA GLY A 288 -1.65 3.57 19.96
C GLY A 288 -2.16 4.69 20.88
N SER A 289 -1.32 5.68 21.21
CA SER A 289 -1.74 6.88 21.95
C SER A 289 -2.62 7.78 21.08
N PHE A 290 -2.37 7.85 19.77
CA PHE A 290 -3.09 8.75 18.85
C PHE A 290 -4.19 8.04 18.06
N ILE A 291 -4.17 6.70 17.99
CA ILE A 291 -5.25 5.91 17.42
C ILE A 291 -6.43 5.88 18.41
N LYS A 292 -7.42 6.74 18.15
CA LYS A 292 -8.64 6.85 18.97
C LYS A 292 -9.73 5.88 18.54
N SER A 293 -9.80 5.58 17.26
CA SER A 293 -10.76 4.66 16.68
C SER A 293 -10.02 3.63 15.84
N SER A 294 -10.62 2.47 15.65
CA SER A 294 -10.07 1.45 14.77
C SER A 294 -10.06 1.82 13.28
N LYS A 295 -10.60 3.00 12.93
CA LYS A 295 -10.60 3.57 11.59
C LYS A 295 -9.35 4.42 11.32
N THR A 296 -8.64 4.87 12.35
CA THR A 296 -7.43 5.68 12.20
C THR A 296 -6.24 4.80 11.86
N ALA A 297 -5.67 5.00 10.68
CA ALA A 297 -4.35 4.49 10.34
C ALA A 297 -3.26 5.43 10.86
N TYR A 298 -2.10 4.89 11.18
CA TYR A 298 -0.92 5.63 11.58
C TYR A 298 0.28 5.20 10.74
N ILE A 299 0.91 6.15 10.06
CA ILE A 299 2.17 5.96 9.35
C ILE A 299 3.24 6.73 10.11
N GLY A 300 4.33 6.07 10.46
CA GLY A 300 5.46 6.70 11.12
C GLY A 300 6.72 5.92 10.84
N THR A 301 7.79 6.27 11.54
CA THR A 301 9.12 5.81 11.22
C THR A 301 9.68 4.84 12.26
N ASN A 302 10.31 3.76 11.79
CA ASN A 302 10.95 2.72 12.60
C ASN A 302 12.14 3.26 13.41
N TRP A 303 12.82 4.26 12.85
CA TRP A 303 13.98 4.93 13.43
C TRP A 303 13.97 6.41 13.04
N HIS A 304 14.96 7.15 13.51
CA HIS A 304 15.16 8.54 13.14
C HIS A 304 15.49 8.66 11.66
N VAL A 305 14.62 9.33 10.91
CA VAL A 305 14.81 9.56 9.47
C VAL A 305 15.76 10.76 9.26
N PRO A 306 16.57 10.79 8.20
CA PRO A 306 17.38 11.97 7.91
C PRO A 306 16.51 13.18 7.58
N ASP A 307 16.89 14.32 8.11
CA ASP A 307 16.32 15.63 7.80
C ASP A 307 16.89 16.10 6.44
N ASN A 308 16.33 15.58 5.34
CA ASN A 308 16.83 15.83 3.99
C ASN A 308 15.71 15.81 2.92
N GLU A 309 16.06 16.21 1.70
CA GLU A 309 15.14 16.25 0.56
C GLU A 309 14.55 14.87 0.17
N PRO A 310 15.31 13.75 0.15
CA PRO A 310 14.76 12.41 -0.06
C PRO A 310 13.56 12.05 0.84
N THR A 311 13.61 12.40 2.12
CA THR A 311 12.50 12.19 3.07
C THR A 311 11.25 12.96 2.68
N ILE A 312 11.41 14.23 2.28
CA ILE A 312 10.32 15.09 1.83
C ILE A 312 9.70 14.52 0.54
N LEU A 313 10.53 14.17 -0.44
CA LEU A 313 10.09 13.61 -1.72
C LEU A 313 9.36 12.28 -1.56
N PHE A 314 9.83 11.41 -0.66
CA PHE A 314 9.13 10.17 -0.33
C PHE A 314 7.72 10.45 0.20
N THR A 315 7.60 11.40 1.13
CA THR A 315 6.32 11.77 1.75
C THR A 315 5.37 12.41 0.74
N ILE A 316 5.88 13.28 -0.15
CA ILE A 316 5.12 13.83 -1.27
C ILE A 316 4.56 12.71 -2.15
N LYS A 317 5.40 11.74 -2.55
CA LYS A 317 4.98 10.62 -3.40
C LYS A 317 3.94 9.74 -2.71
N LEU A 318 4.09 9.51 -1.41
CA LEU A 318 3.08 8.80 -0.63
C LEU A 318 1.72 9.49 -0.71
N TYR A 319 1.65 10.81 -0.49
CA TYR A 319 0.39 11.56 -0.61
C TYR A 319 -0.15 11.59 -2.03
N GLU A 320 0.69 11.74 -3.06
CA GLU A 320 0.25 11.64 -4.45
C GLU A 320 -0.47 10.31 -4.72
N TYR A 321 0.08 9.18 -4.27
CA TYR A 321 -0.57 7.88 -4.48
C TYR A 321 -1.88 7.75 -3.69
N ILE A 322 -1.94 8.25 -2.45
CA ILE A 322 -3.19 8.32 -1.68
C ILE A 322 -4.25 9.10 -2.45
N LEU A 323 -3.91 10.29 -2.98
CA LEU A 323 -4.82 11.16 -3.73
C LEU A 323 -5.11 10.67 -5.16
N GLN A 324 -4.36 9.68 -5.65
CA GLN A 324 -4.73 8.89 -6.83
C GLN A 324 -5.73 7.76 -6.51
N GLY A 325 -6.19 7.69 -5.26
CA GLY A 325 -7.13 6.69 -4.77
C GLY A 325 -6.49 5.34 -4.50
N LYS A 326 -5.17 5.24 -4.32
CA LYS A 326 -4.54 3.98 -3.90
C LYS A 326 -4.89 3.68 -2.44
N THR A 327 -4.89 2.41 -2.04
CA THR A 327 -4.93 2.06 -0.62
C THR A 327 -3.66 2.50 0.08
N LEU A 328 -3.66 2.58 1.41
CA LEU A 328 -2.47 2.95 2.18
C LEU A 328 -1.30 1.98 1.95
N GLY A 329 -1.57 0.69 1.85
CA GLY A 329 -0.55 -0.32 1.54
C GLY A 329 0.05 -0.15 0.14
N GLU A 330 -0.79 0.13 -0.87
CA GLU A 330 -0.33 0.43 -2.22
C GLU A 330 0.49 1.73 -2.27
N ALA A 331 0.01 2.79 -1.63
CA ALA A 331 0.66 4.10 -1.65
C ALA A 331 2.06 4.04 -1.02
N LEU A 332 2.20 3.33 0.11
CA LEU A 332 3.51 3.09 0.72
C LEU A 332 4.40 2.21 -0.15
N TYR A 333 3.86 1.15 -0.77
CA TYR A 333 4.63 0.31 -1.70
C TYR A 333 5.24 1.14 -2.83
N TYR A 334 4.42 1.95 -3.51
CA TYR A 334 4.91 2.75 -4.63
C TYR A 334 5.83 3.90 -4.20
N ALA A 335 5.65 4.47 -3.00
CA ALA A 335 6.59 5.42 -2.43
C ALA A 335 7.96 4.78 -2.14
N ARG A 336 7.98 3.56 -1.59
CA ARG A 336 9.23 2.79 -1.39
C ARG A 336 9.91 2.46 -2.71
N LYS A 337 9.14 2.03 -3.70
CA LYS A 337 9.64 1.76 -5.05
C LYS A 337 10.27 3.02 -5.67
N TYR A 338 9.59 4.16 -5.58
CA TYR A 338 10.13 5.44 -6.04
C TYR A 338 11.46 5.77 -5.36
N ALA A 339 11.53 5.67 -4.03
CA ALA A 339 12.77 5.94 -3.29
C ALA A 339 13.91 4.99 -3.69
N ARG A 340 13.63 3.69 -3.86
CA ARG A 340 14.61 2.70 -4.34
C ARG A 340 15.15 3.00 -5.73
N GLU A 341 14.32 3.54 -6.61
CA GLU A 341 14.68 3.83 -8.00
C GLU A 341 15.38 5.19 -8.18
N ASN A 342 15.15 6.15 -7.28
CA ASN A 342 15.57 7.55 -7.46
C ASN A 342 16.60 8.05 -6.45
N PHE A 343 16.78 7.39 -5.31
CA PHE A 343 17.73 7.82 -4.28
C PHE A 343 19.02 7.00 -4.30
N ALA A 344 20.05 7.48 -3.60
CA ALA A 344 21.32 6.78 -3.50
C ALA A 344 21.15 5.40 -2.85
N LEU A 345 22.01 4.44 -3.22
CA LEU A 345 21.89 3.04 -2.77
C LEU A 345 21.95 2.86 -1.24
N ASN A 346 22.62 3.77 -0.53
CA ASN A 346 22.70 3.78 0.93
C ASN A 346 21.68 4.73 1.58
N ASP A 347 20.79 5.35 0.81
CA ASP A 347 19.65 6.07 1.34
C ASP A 347 18.56 5.05 1.73
N LEU A 348 18.28 4.98 3.02
CA LEU A 348 17.35 4.01 3.58
C LEU A 348 15.96 4.60 3.86
N THR A 349 15.62 5.74 3.27
CA THR A 349 14.30 6.38 3.43
C THR A 349 13.15 5.41 3.13
N TRP A 350 13.31 4.54 2.11
CA TRP A 350 12.32 3.52 1.76
C TRP A 350 12.04 2.50 2.90
N ALA A 351 13.03 2.22 3.75
CA ALA A 351 12.95 1.24 4.82
C ALA A 351 12.37 1.83 6.12
N SER A 352 12.38 3.16 6.23
CA SER A 352 12.08 3.85 7.48
C SER A 352 10.62 3.77 7.88
N TYR A 353 9.68 3.65 6.95
CA TYR A 353 8.25 3.84 7.23
C TYR A 353 7.52 2.55 7.54
N MET A 354 6.53 2.62 8.43
CA MET A 354 5.67 1.50 8.83
C MET A 354 4.20 1.92 8.90
N LEU A 355 3.29 1.07 8.41
CA LEU A 355 1.84 1.28 8.48
C LEU A 355 1.21 0.51 9.65
N MET A 356 0.78 1.24 10.68
CA MET A 356 -0.17 0.73 11.69
C MET A 356 -1.60 0.96 11.19
N GLY A 357 -2.28 -0.11 10.80
CA GLY A 357 -3.64 -0.06 10.27
C GLY A 357 -3.86 -1.06 9.15
N ASN A 358 -5.07 -1.03 8.58
CA ASN A 358 -5.48 -1.88 7.48
C ASN A 358 -4.81 -1.43 6.17
N PRO A 359 -4.01 -2.28 5.49
CA PRO A 359 -3.35 -1.90 4.23
C PRO A 359 -4.33 -1.70 3.06
N ASN A 360 -5.58 -2.18 3.17
CA ASN A 360 -6.64 -1.94 2.20
C ASN A 360 -7.39 -0.62 2.43
N ALA A 361 -7.13 0.10 3.52
CA ALA A 361 -7.79 1.37 3.79
C ALA A 361 -7.52 2.34 2.64
N ARG A 362 -8.60 2.91 2.09
CA ARG A 362 -8.55 3.93 1.05
C ARG A 362 -9.14 5.21 1.62
N LEU A 363 -8.38 6.30 1.53
CA LEU A 363 -8.82 7.57 2.10
C LEU A 363 -9.57 8.42 1.09
N PHE A 364 -9.12 8.34 -0.17
CA PHE A 364 -9.63 9.17 -1.25
C PHE A 364 -10.27 8.31 -2.32
N GLU A 365 -11.45 8.72 -2.77
CA GLU A 365 -12.07 8.19 -3.97
C GLU A 365 -12.20 9.33 -4.96
N LYS A 366 -11.43 9.26 -6.05
CA LYS A 366 -11.61 10.18 -7.16
C LYS A 366 -13.00 9.92 -7.73
N ASP A 367 -13.76 10.98 -8.00
CA ASP A 367 -15.05 10.96 -8.69
C ASP A 367 -14.86 10.35 -10.10
N THR A 368 -14.77 9.03 -10.13
CA THR A 368 -14.56 8.22 -11.30
C THR A 368 -15.84 7.44 -11.41
N LYS A 369 -16.73 7.86 -12.30
CA LYS A 369 -17.93 7.10 -12.71
C LYS A 369 -17.58 5.76 -13.40
N VAL A 370 -16.37 5.24 -13.17
CA VAL A 370 -15.82 4.02 -13.74
C VAL A 370 -15.34 3.15 -12.57
N PRO A 371 -15.86 1.92 -12.41
CA PRO A 371 -15.39 1.00 -11.38
C PRO A 371 -13.88 0.76 -11.46
N ASP A 372 -13.23 0.70 -10.29
CA ASP A 372 -11.79 0.47 -10.15
C ASP A 372 -11.36 -0.85 -10.81
N ILE A 373 -10.72 -0.77 -11.98
CA ILE A 373 -10.22 -1.90 -12.76
C ILE A 373 -9.06 -2.67 -12.09
N TYR A 374 -8.52 -2.18 -10.96
CA TYR A 374 -7.46 -2.86 -10.19
C TYR A 374 -7.98 -3.71 -9.04
N ARG A 375 -9.25 -3.54 -8.66
CA ARG A 375 -9.88 -4.49 -7.76
C ARG A 375 -10.20 -5.76 -8.56
N ASP A 376 -10.03 -6.91 -7.93
CA ASP A 376 -10.65 -8.16 -8.35
C ASP A 376 -12.16 -8.08 -8.04
N ILE A 377 -12.87 -7.07 -8.60
CA ILE A 377 -14.30 -6.79 -8.36
C ILE A 377 -15.18 -7.86 -8.96
N LEU A 378 -14.64 -8.71 -9.84
CA LEU A 378 -15.38 -9.71 -10.57
C LEU A 378 -15.71 -10.92 -9.68
N SER A 379 -16.35 -10.66 -8.54
CA SER A 379 -17.18 -11.66 -7.88
C SER A 379 -18.24 -12.17 -8.86
N ASP A 380 -18.59 -13.45 -8.73
CA ASP A 380 -19.61 -14.07 -9.59
C ASP A 380 -20.90 -13.22 -9.58
N GLU A 381 -21.29 -12.74 -8.41
CA GLU A 381 -22.46 -11.88 -8.18
C GLU A 381 -22.35 -10.53 -8.90
N ALA A 382 -21.17 -9.92 -8.96
CA ALA A 382 -20.96 -8.66 -9.66
C ALA A 382 -21.06 -8.82 -11.18
N ILE A 383 -20.54 -9.91 -11.73
CA ILE A 383 -20.67 -10.19 -13.17
C ILE A 383 -22.15 -10.42 -13.51
N GLU A 384 -22.84 -11.28 -12.76
CA GLU A 384 -24.25 -11.58 -13.01
C GLU A 384 -25.15 -10.34 -12.88
N LYS A 385 -24.81 -9.41 -11.98
CA LYS A 385 -25.62 -8.22 -11.70
C LYS A 385 -25.34 -7.04 -12.64
N TYR A 386 -24.09 -6.82 -13.02
CA TYR A 386 -23.69 -5.56 -13.69
C TYR A 386 -23.22 -5.74 -15.13
N PHE A 387 -22.88 -6.96 -15.59
CA PHE A 387 -22.49 -7.17 -16.98
C PHE A 387 -23.71 -7.32 -17.88
N PRO A 388 -23.58 -6.97 -19.19
CA PRO A 388 -24.63 -7.22 -20.17
C PRO A 388 -25.07 -8.69 -20.16
N PHE A 389 -26.37 -8.91 -20.33
CA PHE A 389 -27.00 -10.24 -20.26
C PHE A 389 -26.26 -11.35 -21.03
N PRO A 390 -25.81 -11.15 -22.29
CA PRO A 390 -25.10 -12.22 -23.02
C PRO A 390 -23.80 -12.67 -22.35
N ILE A 391 -23.08 -11.77 -21.67
CA ILE A 391 -21.86 -12.11 -20.94
C ILE A 391 -22.23 -12.76 -19.60
N ALA A 392 -23.17 -12.16 -18.87
CA ALA A 392 -23.60 -12.64 -17.56
C ALA A 392 -24.18 -14.07 -17.61
N GLU A 393 -25.01 -14.37 -18.62
CA GLU A 393 -25.64 -15.68 -18.80
C GLU A 393 -24.61 -16.79 -19.03
N VAL A 394 -23.69 -16.58 -19.98
CA VAL A 394 -22.66 -17.57 -20.31
C VAL A 394 -21.66 -17.73 -19.17
N PHE A 395 -21.34 -16.64 -18.47
CA PHE A 395 -20.47 -16.69 -17.29
C PHE A 395 -21.11 -17.47 -16.13
N SER A 396 -22.39 -17.25 -15.84
CA SER A 396 -23.12 -18.02 -14.82
C SER A 396 -23.10 -19.52 -15.15
N LYS A 397 -23.28 -19.87 -16.44
CA LYS A 397 -23.17 -21.25 -16.91
C LYS A 397 -21.77 -21.83 -16.72
N LEU A 398 -20.71 -21.06 -16.99
CA LEU A 398 -19.33 -21.47 -16.73
C LEU A 398 -19.15 -21.84 -15.25
N ARG A 399 -19.62 -20.97 -14.34
CA ARG A 399 -19.53 -21.20 -12.90
C ARG A 399 -20.31 -22.42 -12.44
N GLN A 400 -21.48 -22.67 -13.01
CA GLN A 400 -22.23 -23.89 -12.73
C GLN A 400 -21.44 -25.15 -13.11
N LEU A 401 -20.80 -25.16 -14.27
CA LEU A 401 -19.97 -26.29 -14.73
C LEU A 401 -18.72 -26.49 -13.87
N GLU A 402 -18.06 -25.41 -13.46
CA GLU A 402 -16.91 -25.46 -12.54
C GLU A 402 -17.30 -26.02 -11.18
N ARG A 403 -18.44 -25.57 -10.61
CA ARG A 403 -18.97 -26.05 -9.34
C ARG A 403 -19.40 -27.52 -9.39
N SER A 404 -19.95 -27.97 -10.52
CA SER A 404 -20.34 -29.37 -10.72
C SER A 404 -19.17 -30.28 -11.12
N LYS A 405 -17.93 -29.75 -11.24
CA LYS A 405 -16.75 -30.48 -11.73
C LYS A 405 -17.02 -31.20 -13.06
N ALA A 406 -17.65 -30.50 -14.00
CA ALA A 406 -17.92 -31.01 -15.33
C ALA A 406 -16.63 -31.35 -16.11
N ASP A 407 -16.79 -32.01 -17.26
CA ASP A 407 -15.68 -32.33 -18.16
C ASP A 407 -14.86 -31.06 -18.50
N PRO A 408 -13.52 -31.08 -18.37
CA PRO A 408 -12.66 -29.96 -18.75
C PRO A 408 -12.92 -29.43 -20.17
N GLU A 409 -13.31 -30.27 -21.12
CA GLU A 409 -13.67 -29.84 -22.48
C GLU A 409 -14.94 -28.98 -22.50
N ASP A 410 -15.93 -29.30 -21.68
CA ASP A 410 -17.17 -28.54 -21.57
C ASP A 410 -16.93 -27.18 -20.92
N ILE A 411 -16.11 -27.14 -19.87
CA ILE A 411 -15.68 -25.91 -19.20
C ILE A 411 -14.94 -25.03 -20.22
N LEU A 412 -13.97 -25.59 -20.95
CA LEU A 412 -13.20 -24.86 -21.95
C LEU A 412 -14.09 -24.33 -23.10
N ARG A 413 -15.09 -25.11 -23.53
CA ARG A 413 -16.05 -24.68 -24.55
C ARG A 413 -16.86 -23.47 -24.08
N VAL A 414 -17.37 -23.49 -22.85
CA VAL A 414 -18.14 -22.37 -22.31
C VAL A 414 -17.23 -21.16 -22.04
N LEU A 415 -15.98 -21.36 -21.64
CA LEU A 415 -15.00 -20.28 -21.52
C LEU A 415 -14.77 -19.56 -22.86
N PHE A 416 -14.68 -20.30 -23.97
CA PHE A 416 -14.62 -19.68 -25.30
C PHE A 416 -15.90 -18.93 -25.67
N GLN A 417 -17.06 -19.36 -25.20
CA GLN A 417 -18.31 -18.62 -25.39
C GLN A 417 -18.31 -17.30 -24.60
N VAL A 418 -17.80 -17.29 -23.35
CA VAL A 418 -17.63 -16.04 -22.57
C VAL A 418 -16.73 -15.07 -23.34
N PHE A 419 -15.61 -15.57 -23.89
CA PHE A 419 -14.71 -14.76 -24.72
C PHE A 419 -15.42 -14.19 -25.96
N ASP A 420 -16.24 -14.99 -26.65
CA ASP A 420 -16.98 -14.55 -27.84
C ASP A 420 -17.97 -13.42 -27.51
N GLU A 421 -18.72 -13.55 -26.42
CA GLU A 421 -19.67 -12.53 -25.97
C GLU A 421 -18.96 -11.24 -25.49
N LEU A 422 -17.80 -11.36 -24.85
CA LEU A 422 -16.96 -10.22 -24.47
C LEU A 422 -16.45 -9.46 -25.70
N VAL A 423 -15.88 -10.17 -26.68
CA VAL A 423 -15.37 -9.56 -27.91
C VAL A 423 -16.50 -8.93 -28.71
N PHE A 424 -17.67 -9.57 -28.77
CA PHE A 424 -18.87 -9.02 -29.38
C PHE A 424 -19.25 -7.68 -28.75
N PHE A 425 -19.36 -7.63 -27.42
CA PHE A 425 -19.73 -6.41 -26.71
C PHE A 425 -18.71 -5.29 -26.91
N ILE A 426 -17.41 -5.60 -26.79
CA ILE A 426 -16.33 -4.64 -27.03
C ILE A 426 -16.39 -4.12 -28.47
N GLY A 427 -16.62 -5.00 -29.44
CA GLY A 427 -16.76 -4.63 -30.85
C GLY A 427 -17.91 -3.66 -31.08
N ALA A 428 -19.08 -3.93 -30.49
CA ALA A 428 -20.23 -3.05 -30.54
C ALA A 428 -19.93 -1.69 -29.90
N LEU A 429 -19.23 -1.67 -28.77
CA LEU A 429 -18.86 -0.46 -28.04
C LEU A 429 -17.90 0.44 -28.83
N VAL A 430 -16.84 -0.16 -29.40
CA VAL A 430 -15.85 0.53 -30.24
C VAL A 430 -16.53 1.10 -31.49
N ARG A 431 -17.41 0.32 -32.13
CA ARG A 431 -18.19 0.76 -33.28
C ARG A 431 -19.15 1.89 -32.93
N SER A 432 -19.85 1.81 -31.80
CA SER A 432 -20.74 2.88 -31.34
C SER A 432 -19.98 4.19 -31.16
N ASN A 433 -18.76 4.14 -30.62
CA ASN A 433 -17.89 5.32 -30.50
C ASN A 433 -17.48 5.86 -31.89
N ALA A 434 -17.15 4.99 -32.84
CA ALA A 434 -16.80 5.40 -34.20
C ALA A 434 -17.97 6.09 -34.93
N ILE A 435 -19.20 5.56 -34.77
CA ILE A 435 -20.42 6.16 -35.32
C ILE A 435 -20.68 7.52 -34.69
N TYR A 436 -20.57 7.62 -33.36
CA TYR A 436 -20.75 8.88 -32.63
C TYR A 436 -19.76 9.96 -33.11
N LEU A 437 -18.52 9.57 -33.36
CA LEU A 437 -17.47 10.45 -33.88
C LEU A 437 -17.51 10.65 -35.39
N LYS A 438 -18.56 10.17 -36.08
CA LYS A 438 -18.77 10.29 -37.53
C LYS A 438 -17.58 9.81 -38.36
N ILE A 439 -16.92 8.74 -37.91
CA ILE A 439 -15.82 8.12 -38.66
C ILE A 439 -16.45 7.30 -39.79
N ASP A 440 -16.49 7.91 -40.99
CA ASP A 440 -17.21 7.41 -42.16
C ASP A 440 -16.50 6.20 -42.82
N LYS A 441 -16.87 4.99 -42.37
CA LYS A 441 -16.69 3.73 -43.11
C LYS A 441 -17.86 2.78 -42.85
N LYS A 442 -18.20 1.97 -43.86
CA LYS A 442 -19.08 0.81 -43.71
C LYS A 442 -18.37 -0.27 -42.89
N PHE A 443 -18.42 -0.15 -41.57
CA PHE A 443 -17.99 -1.23 -40.67
C PHE A 443 -19.02 -2.35 -40.70
N HIS A 444 -18.58 -3.58 -40.90
CA HIS A 444 -19.44 -4.73 -40.74
C HIS A 444 -19.51 -5.09 -39.26
N PHE A 445 -20.40 -6.02 -38.89
CA PHE A 445 -20.43 -6.56 -37.54
C PHE A 445 -20.71 -8.05 -37.66
N PRO A 446 -19.68 -8.83 -38.04
CA PRO A 446 -19.83 -10.22 -38.43
C PRO A 446 -19.90 -11.11 -37.19
N TYR A 447 -20.99 -11.02 -36.42
CA TYR A 447 -21.27 -11.99 -35.35
C TYR A 447 -21.66 -13.35 -35.97
N PRO A 448 -21.17 -14.49 -35.45
CA PRO A 448 -20.29 -14.67 -34.28
C PRO A 448 -18.79 -14.87 -34.64
N ASP A 449 -18.30 -14.27 -35.73
CA ASP A 449 -16.90 -14.39 -36.18
C ASP A 449 -15.97 -13.46 -35.37
N THR A 450 -15.59 -13.92 -34.18
CA THR A 450 -14.71 -13.24 -33.22
C THR A 450 -13.42 -12.72 -33.86
N LYS A 451 -12.82 -13.49 -34.76
CA LYS A 451 -11.61 -13.09 -35.49
C LYS A 451 -11.84 -11.87 -36.38
N LYS A 452 -12.97 -11.82 -37.09
CA LYS A 452 -13.31 -10.65 -37.90
C LYS A 452 -13.65 -9.44 -37.02
N ILE A 453 -14.37 -9.64 -35.91
CA ILE A 453 -14.69 -8.56 -34.96
C ILE A 453 -13.40 -7.95 -34.37
N LEU A 454 -12.44 -8.77 -33.94
CA LEU A 454 -11.15 -8.28 -33.44
C LEU A 454 -10.40 -7.45 -34.49
N ARG A 455 -10.39 -7.89 -35.75
CA ARG A 455 -9.78 -7.12 -36.85
C ARG A 455 -10.45 -5.76 -37.01
N GLU A 456 -11.78 -5.70 -36.95
CA GLU A 456 -12.52 -4.44 -37.06
C GLU A 456 -12.26 -3.51 -35.87
N ILE A 457 -12.20 -4.05 -34.65
CA ILE A 457 -11.83 -3.28 -33.45
C ILE A 457 -10.50 -2.56 -33.70
N TYR A 458 -9.43 -3.28 -34.05
CA TYR A 458 -8.12 -2.67 -34.24
C TYR A 458 -8.03 -1.76 -35.47
N GLN A 459 -8.84 -1.99 -36.51
CA GLN A 459 -8.98 -1.04 -37.61
C GLN A 459 -9.57 0.29 -37.13
N ILE A 460 -10.64 0.26 -36.33
CA ILE A 460 -11.27 1.45 -35.76
C ILE A 460 -10.30 2.16 -34.79
N LEU A 461 -9.62 1.43 -33.92
CA LEU A 461 -8.65 2.01 -32.98
C LEU A 461 -7.49 2.71 -33.71
N SER A 462 -6.99 2.13 -34.82
CA SER A 462 -5.96 2.79 -35.62
C SER A 462 -6.47 4.08 -36.27
N MET A 463 -7.75 4.15 -36.63
CA MET A 463 -8.38 5.38 -37.12
C MET A 463 -8.52 6.45 -36.03
N PHE A 464 -8.88 6.07 -34.80
CA PHE A 464 -8.88 7.03 -33.67
C PHE A 464 -7.51 7.66 -33.49
N SER A 465 -6.45 6.85 -33.53
CA SER A 465 -5.06 7.31 -33.44
C SER A 465 -4.68 8.24 -34.61
N LEU A 466 -4.98 7.83 -35.85
CA LEU A 466 -4.64 8.61 -37.05
C LEU A 466 -5.37 9.95 -37.12
N LEU A 467 -6.64 9.99 -36.71
CA LEU A 467 -7.45 11.21 -36.68
C LEU A 467 -7.21 12.05 -35.41
N LYS A 468 -6.34 11.62 -34.49
CA LYS A 468 -6.11 12.23 -33.17
C LYS A 468 -7.42 12.45 -32.38
N THR A 469 -8.38 11.55 -32.58
CA THR A 469 -9.68 11.59 -31.88
C THR A 469 -9.65 10.65 -30.69
N ARG A 470 -10.35 11.02 -29.62
CA ARG A 470 -10.47 10.17 -28.42
C ARG A 470 -11.90 9.62 -28.34
N PRO A 471 -12.07 8.31 -28.06
CA PRO A 471 -13.39 7.76 -27.77
C PRO A 471 -13.97 8.41 -26.52
N VAL A 472 -15.30 8.38 -26.40
CA VAL A 472 -16.03 8.91 -25.24
C VAL A 472 -15.65 8.16 -23.96
N ILE A 473 -15.29 6.88 -24.11
CA ILE A 473 -14.88 6.01 -23.01
C ILE A 473 -13.38 6.22 -22.72
N PRO A 474 -13.03 6.68 -21.51
CA PRO A 474 -11.63 6.89 -21.13
C PRO A 474 -10.80 5.60 -21.24
N ASN A 475 -9.54 5.73 -21.65
CA ASN A 475 -8.53 4.66 -21.70
C ASN A 475 -8.88 3.43 -22.57
N LEU A 476 -10.00 3.45 -23.32
CA LEU A 476 -10.45 2.34 -24.16
C LEU A 476 -9.36 1.90 -25.16
N ILE A 477 -8.66 2.86 -25.77
CA ILE A 477 -7.58 2.60 -26.73
C ILE A 477 -6.43 1.87 -26.05
N GLU A 478 -5.93 2.40 -24.93
CA GLU A 478 -4.77 1.88 -24.20
C GLU A 478 -5.02 0.45 -23.70
N VAL A 479 -6.19 0.22 -23.13
CA VAL A 479 -6.60 -1.11 -22.63
C VAL A 479 -6.65 -2.12 -23.76
N LEU A 480 -7.28 -1.78 -24.89
CA LEU A 480 -7.43 -2.72 -26.01
C LEU A 480 -6.10 -3.01 -26.73
N TYR A 481 -5.19 -2.04 -26.83
CA TYR A 481 -3.85 -2.30 -27.36
C TYR A 481 -3.02 -3.16 -26.41
N ARG A 482 -3.08 -2.90 -25.09
CA ARG A 482 -2.37 -3.71 -24.09
C ARG A 482 -2.80 -5.17 -24.09
N GLN A 483 -4.07 -5.45 -24.40
CA GLN A 483 -4.63 -6.80 -24.40
C GLN A 483 -4.60 -7.50 -25.77
N LYS A 484 -4.05 -6.87 -26.81
CA LYS A 484 -4.08 -7.39 -28.18
C LYS A 484 -3.50 -8.80 -28.31
N ASP A 485 -2.30 -9.01 -27.78
CA ASP A 485 -1.64 -10.31 -27.86
C ASP A 485 -2.44 -11.41 -27.15
N ASN A 486 -3.14 -11.06 -26.07
CA ASN A 486 -3.97 -12.01 -25.33
C ASN A 486 -5.21 -12.40 -26.13
N PHE A 487 -5.90 -11.44 -26.75
CA PHE A 487 -7.04 -11.74 -27.63
C PHE A 487 -6.64 -12.61 -28.82
N GLU A 488 -5.50 -12.33 -29.46
CA GLU A 488 -4.99 -13.14 -30.56
C GLU A 488 -4.60 -14.56 -30.12
N LYS A 489 -4.00 -14.71 -28.92
CA LYS A 489 -3.67 -16.03 -28.35
C LYS A 489 -4.93 -16.87 -28.08
N ILE A 490 -5.94 -16.29 -27.44
CA ILE A 490 -7.19 -17.00 -27.11
C ILE A 490 -7.91 -17.45 -28.38
N GLU A 491 -8.02 -16.56 -29.39
CA GLU A 491 -8.64 -16.91 -30.67
C GLU A 491 -7.87 -18.04 -31.40
N ASN A 492 -6.53 -18.02 -31.35
CA ASN A 492 -5.72 -19.10 -31.90
C ASN A 492 -5.91 -20.44 -31.15
N TRP A 493 -6.04 -20.42 -29.83
CA TRP A 493 -6.32 -21.61 -29.03
C TRP A 493 -7.70 -22.20 -29.35
N LYS A 494 -8.72 -21.35 -29.47
CA LYS A 494 -10.07 -21.74 -29.91
C LYS A 494 -10.06 -22.41 -31.28
N LEU A 495 -9.30 -21.89 -32.25
CA LEU A 495 -9.16 -22.49 -33.58
C LEU A 495 -8.46 -23.86 -33.54
N LYS A 496 -7.41 -24.01 -32.73
CA LYS A 496 -6.70 -25.30 -32.56
C LYS A 496 -7.60 -26.36 -31.93
N SER A 497 -8.35 -26.00 -30.90
CA SER A 497 -9.32 -26.88 -30.24
C SER A 497 -10.40 -27.39 -31.21
N ARG A 498 -10.86 -26.56 -32.14
CA ARG A 498 -11.82 -26.98 -33.19
C ARG A 498 -11.22 -27.94 -34.22
N LYS A 499 -9.94 -27.78 -34.59
CA LYS A 499 -9.26 -28.64 -35.59
C LYS A 499 -8.95 -30.03 -35.07
N GLN A 500 -8.56 -30.16 -33.80
CA GLN A 500 -8.36 -31.49 -33.17
C GLN A 500 -9.64 -32.33 -33.16
N LYS A 501 -10.82 -31.72 -33.13
CA LYS A 501 -12.13 -32.42 -33.22
C LYS A 501 -12.54 -32.83 -34.63
N SER A 502 -11.90 -32.32 -35.68
CA SER A 502 -12.19 -32.71 -37.07
C SER A 502 -11.27 -33.82 -37.61
N GLU A 503 -10.23 -34.19 -36.85
CA GLU A 503 -9.24 -35.22 -37.19
C GLU A 503 -9.41 -36.50 -36.34
N ILE A 504 -10.41 -36.55 -35.48
CA ILE A 504 -10.91 -37.71 -34.71
C ILE A 504 -12.31 -38.02 -35.24
#